data_AF-A0A7C9RLX3-F1
#
_entry.id   AF-A0A7C9RLX3-F1
#
_cell.length_a   1.000
_cell.length_b   1.000
_cell.length_c   1.000
_cell.angle_alpha   90.00
_cell.angle_beta   90.00
_cell.angle_gamma   90.00
#
_symmetry.space_group_name_H-M   'P 1'
#
loop_
_entity.id
_entity.type
_entity.pdbx_description
1 polymer ?
#
loop_
_entity_poly.entity_id
_entity_poly.type
_entity_poly.pdbx_seq_one_letter_code
_entity_poly.pdbx_strand_id
1 'polypeptide(L)'
;EHFKKNGSGVLVYLRDGAAGVPVAPIADDHSAEADRHRQWREVGVGAQILRDLGVTSIRHLTSSAHDYKGLSGFGIEIIANEPFES
;
A
#
# COMPACT_ATOMS: atom_id res chain seq x y z
N GLU A 1 7.46 -17.26 -2.10
CA GLU A 1 8.23 -17.50 -3.35
C GLU A 1 8.70 -16.23 -4.08
N HIS A 2 7.84 -15.24 -4.39
CA HIS A 2 8.25 -14.10 -5.22
C HIS A 2 9.45 -13.29 -4.68
N PHE A 3 9.43 -12.90 -3.40
CA PHE A 3 10.58 -12.19 -2.79
C PHE A 3 11.84 -13.04 -2.70
N LYS A 4 11.68 -14.36 -2.52
CA LYS A 4 12.80 -15.31 -2.48
C LYS A 4 13.46 -15.43 -3.85
N LYS A 5 12.67 -15.43 -4.93
CA LYS A 5 13.17 -15.43 -6.32
C LYS A 5 13.90 -14.13 -6.66
N ASN A 6 13.40 -12.99 -6.19
CA ASN A 6 14.00 -11.68 -6.46
C ASN A 6 15.17 -11.34 -5.54
N GLY A 7 15.38 -12.08 -4.45
CA GLY A 7 16.42 -11.82 -3.45
C GLY A 7 16.17 -10.61 -2.56
N SER A 8 15.08 -9.86 -2.79
CA SER A 8 14.69 -8.66 -2.05
C SER A 8 13.19 -8.42 -2.17
N GLY A 9 12.59 -7.83 -1.13
CA GLY A 9 11.20 -7.41 -1.12
C GLY A 9 10.78 -6.83 0.22
N VAL A 10 9.69 -6.06 0.22
CA VAL A 10 9.08 -5.50 1.42
C VAL A 10 7.61 -5.91 1.45
N LEU A 11 7.16 -6.46 2.57
CA LEU A 11 5.75 -6.71 2.85
C LEU A 11 5.32 -5.77 3.97
N VAL A 12 4.42 -4.84 3.66
CA VAL A 12 3.80 -3.98 4.67
C VAL A 12 2.46 -4.59 5.05
N TYR A 13 2.30 -4.93 6.33
CA TYR A 13 1.05 -5.42 6.89
C TYR A 13 0.52 -4.41 7.91
N LEU A 14 -0.57 -3.73 7.56
CA LEU A 14 -1.24 -2.78 8.44
C LEU A 14 -2.34 -3.50 9.21
N ARG A 15 -2.15 -3.66 10.52
CA ARG A 15 -3.16 -4.25 11.41
C ARG A 15 -4.01 -3.16 12.04
N ASP A 16 -5.32 -3.22 11.83
CA ASP A 16 -6.27 -2.32 12.49
C ASP A 16 -6.07 -2.25 14.01
N GLY A 17 -5.99 -1.02 14.53
CA GLY A 17 -5.81 -0.75 15.96
C GLY A 17 -4.37 -0.91 16.46
N ALA A 18 -3.40 -1.21 15.59
CA ALA A 18 -1.99 -1.09 15.94
C ALA A 18 -1.58 0.40 16.06
N ALA A 19 -0.45 0.67 16.72
CA ALA A 19 0.04 2.05 16.87
C ALA A 19 0.20 2.73 15.49
N GLY A 20 -0.49 3.86 15.28
CA GLY A 20 -0.51 4.57 14.00
C GLY A 20 -1.48 4.02 12.95
N VAL A 21 -2.15 2.89 13.21
CA VAL A 21 -3.17 2.30 12.33
C VAL A 21 -4.56 2.44 12.98
N PRO A 22 -5.40 3.37 12.51
CA PRO A 22 -6.72 3.58 13.10
C PRO A 22 -7.60 2.35 12.93
N VAL A 23 -8.45 2.07 13.93
CA VAL A 23 -9.46 1.01 13.82
C VAL A 23 -10.49 1.43 12.78
N ALA A 24 -10.78 0.55 11.82
CA ALA A 24 -11.89 0.73 10.91
C ALA A 24 -13.21 0.94 11.70
N PRO A 25 -13.95 2.04 11.51
CA PRO A 25 -15.27 2.14 12.12
C PRO A 25 -16.15 1.00 11.59
N ILE A 26 -16.88 0.33 12.49
CA ILE A 26 -17.84 -0.76 12.22
C ILE A 26 -19.16 -0.18 11.63
N ALA A 27 -19.12 1.03 11.07
CA ALA A 27 -20.31 1.66 10.53
C ALA A 27 -20.50 1.22 9.07
N ASP A 28 -21.66 0.63 8.78
CA ASP A 28 -22.14 0.15 7.47
C ASP A 28 -22.31 1.25 6.39
N ASP A 29 -21.70 2.43 6.57
CA ASP A 29 -21.72 3.47 5.54
C ASP A 29 -20.64 3.18 4.49
N HIS A 30 -20.89 2.12 3.72
CA HIS A 30 -20.15 1.74 2.51
C HIS A 30 -20.43 2.72 1.37
N SER A 31 -20.19 4.00 1.61
CA SER A 31 -20.16 4.99 0.56
C SER A 31 -18.84 4.85 -0.20
N ALA A 32 -18.91 4.97 -1.54
CA ALA A 32 -17.72 4.93 -2.39
C ALA A 32 -16.68 5.99 -1.99
N GLU A 33 -17.11 7.08 -1.34
CA GLU A 33 -16.24 8.14 -0.81
C GLU A 33 -15.50 7.68 0.45
N ALA A 34 -16.19 7.04 1.41
CA ALA A 34 -15.57 6.52 2.62
C ALA A 34 -14.53 5.42 2.30
N ASP A 35 -14.83 4.53 1.36
CA ASP A 35 -13.93 3.47 0.91
C ASP A 35 -12.68 4.03 0.22
N ARG A 36 -12.84 5.03 -0.66
CA ARG A 36 -11.70 5.74 -1.27
C ARG A 36 -10.83 6.43 -0.22
N HIS A 37 -11.46 7.08 0.76
CA HIS A 37 -10.74 7.76 1.85
C HIS A 37 -9.98 6.78 2.74
N ARG A 38 -10.49 5.57 2.95
CA ARG A 38 -9.79 4.50 3.65
C ARG A 38 -8.58 4.01 2.84
N GLN A 39 -8.79 3.70 1.56
CA GLN A 39 -7.73 3.26 0.65
C GLN A 39 -6.59 4.28 0.59
N TRP A 40 -6.90 5.58 0.48
CA TRP A 40 -5.87 6.62 0.42
C TRP A 40 -5.06 6.74 1.72
N ARG A 41 -5.70 6.52 2.87
CA ARG A 41 -5.00 6.50 4.17
C ARG A 41 -4.04 5.31 4.27
N GLU A 42 -4.48 4.12 3.89
CA GLU A 42 -3.64 2.92 3.89
C GLU A 42 -2.43 3.09 2.96
N VAL A 43 -2.64 3.66 1.77
CA VAL A 43 -1.57 4.00 0.81
C VAL A 43 -0.59 4.99 1.42
N GLY A 44 -1.08 6.04 2.10
CA GLY A 44 -0.22 7.05 2.73
C GLY A 44 0.67 6.48 3.82
N VAL A 45 0.13 5.63 4.70
CA VAL A 45 0.92 4.97 5.76
C VAL A 45 1.95 4.01 5.15
N GLY A 46 1.54 3.19 4.17
CA GLY A 46 2.47 2.30 3.45
C GLY A 46 3.61 3.06 2.78
N ALA A 47 3.31 4.20 2.16
CA ALA A 47 4.29 5.06 1.51
C ALA A 47 5.29 5.68 2.51
N GLN A 48 4.82 6.11 3.69
CA GLN A 48 5.71 6.62 4.74
C GLN A 48 6.66 5.54 5.27
N ILE A 49 6.16 4.32 5.48
CA ILE A 49 6.98 3.17 5.91
C ILE A 49 8.06 2.86 4.86
N LEU A 50 7.68 2.76 3.58
CA LEU A 50 8.62 2.49 2.50
C LEU A 50 9.70 3.56 2.39
N ARG A 51 9.33 4.84 2.53
CA ARG A 51 10.29 5.95 2.53
C ARG A 51 11.27 5.86 3.71
N ASP A 52 10.78 5.54 4.90
CA ASP A 52 11.61 5.39 6.11
C ASP A 52 12.62 4.23 5.96
N LEU A 53 12.22 3.17 5.24
CA LEU A 53 13.10 2.07 4.83
C LEU A 53 14.09 2.45 3.71
N GLY A 54 14.07 3.69 3.21
CA GLY A 54 14.94 4.16 2.14
C GLY A 54 14.53 3.70 0.74
N VAL A 55 13.29 3.20 0.57
CA VAL A 55 12.78 2.77 -0.73
C VAL A 55 12.36 3.98 -1.55
N THR A 56 12.94 4.14 -2.73
CA THR A 56 12.59 5.22 -3.69
C THR A 56 11.79 4.73 -4.89
N SER A 57 11.78 3.42 -5.13
CA SER A 57 11.05 2.81 -6.24
C SER A 57 10.61 1.39 -5.91
N ILE A 58 9.45 0.98 -6.41
CA ILE A 58 8.90 -0.37 -6.19
C ILE A 58 8.41 -1.01 -7.50
N ARG A 59 8.53 -2.34 -7.55
CA ARG A 59 7.71 -3.17 -8.45
C ARG A 59 6.49 -3.60 -7.65
N HIS A 60 5.33 -3.07 -8.04
CA HIS A 60 4.10 -3.23 -7.30
C HIS A 60 3.40 -4.54 -7.69
N LEU A 61 3.30 -5.47 -6.74
CA LEU A 61 2.58 -6.72 -6.93
C LEU A 61 1.11 -6.50 -6.62
N THR A 62 0.23 -6.59 -7.63
CA THR A 62 -1.20 -6.34 -7.47
C THR A 62 -2.04 -7.25 -8.35
N SER A 63 -3.22 -7.63 -7.87
CA SER A 63 -4.24 -8.33 -8.66
C SER A 63 -5.23 -7.38 -9.35
N SER A 64 -5.21 -6.08 -8.98
CA SER A 64 -6.06 -5.04 -9.56
C SER A 64 -5.25 -3.84 -10.05
N ALA A 65 -5.63 -3.30 -11.19
CA ALA A 65 -5.03 -2.08 -11.74
C ALA A 65 -5.63 -0.85 -11.04
N HIS A 66 -5.08 -0.49 -9.88
CA HIS A 66 -5.36 0.80 -9.25
C HIS A 66 -4.23 1.79 -9.54
N ASP A 67 -4.62 3.03 -9.81
CA ASP A 67 -3.69 4.11 -10.10
C ASP A 67 -3.26 4.78 -8.78
N TYR A 68 -2.10 4.38 -8.24
CA TYR A 68 -1.58 4.88 -6.97
C TYR A 68 -0.85 6.23 -7.15
N LYS A 69 -1.58 7.24 -7.60
CA LYS A 69 -1.04 8.60 -7.84
C LYS A 69 -0.49 9.28 -6.59
N GLY A 70 -0.84 8.78 -5.39
CA GLY A 70 -0.36 9.32 -4.12
C GLY A 70 1.10 8.97 -3.78
N LEU A 71 1.64 7.86 -4.30
CA LEU A 71 2.99 7.37 -3.93
C LEU A 71 4.11 8.32 -4.36
N SER A 72 3.95 8.99 -5.51
CA SER A 72 4.93 9.95 -6.02
C SER A 72 5.09 11.15 -5.08
N GLY A 73 4.03 11.55 -4.36
CA GLY A 73 4.10 12.60 -3.33
C GLY A 73 4.95 12.22 -2.10
N PHE A 74 5.22 10.92 -1.91
CA PHE A 74 6.11 10.40 -0.87
C PHE A 74 7.53 10.11 -1.39
N GLY A 75 7.82 10.41 -2.66
CA GLY A 75 9.11 10.11 -3.29
C GLY A 75 9.27 8.64 -3.67
N ILE A 76 8.17 7.91 -3.86
CA ILE A 76 8.17 6.49 -4.26
C ILE A 76 7.63 6.38 -5.69
N GLU A 77 8.45 5.85 -6.59
CA GLU A 77 8.09 5.57 -7.97
C GLU A 77 7.63 4.12 -8.17
N ILE A 78 6.49 3.91 -8.83
CA ILE A 78 6.13 2.57 -9.32
C ILE A 78 6.79 2.37 -10.68
N ILE A 79 7.83 1.52 -10.72
CA ILE A 79 8.58 1.24 -11.95
C ILE A 79 8.01 0.07 -12.75
N ALA A 80 7.18 -0.78 -12.12
CA ALA A 80 6.43 -1.84 -12.79
C ALA A 80 5.21 -2.24 -11.94
N ASN A 81 4.12 -2.64 -12.60
CA ASN A 81 3.03 -3.38 -11.97
C ASN A 81 3.13 -4.84 -12.43
N GLU A 82 3.27 -5.76 -11.49
CA GLU A 82 3.31 -7.19 -11.78
C GLU A 82 2.07 -7.87 -11.16
N PRO A 83 1.49 -8.87 -11.84
CA PRO A 83 0.36 -9.60 -11.32
C PRO A 83 0.74 -10.35 -10.04
N PHE A 84 -0.08 -10.21 -9.01
CA PHE A 84 0.01 -11.05 -7.82
C PHE A 84 -0.78 -12.34 -8.05
N GLU A 85 -0.08 -13.41 -8.42
CA GLU A 85 -0.66 -14.75 -8.46
C GLU A 85 -0.73 -15.29 -7.01
N SER A 86 -1.95 -15.53 -6.54
CA SER A 86 -2.25 -16.04 -5.19
C SER A 86 -2.19 -17.56 -5.13
#